data_AF-A0A520ZY15-F1
#
_entry.id   AF-A0A520ZY15-F1
#
_cell.length_a   1.000
_cell.length_b   1.000
_cell.length_c   1.000
_cell.angle_alpha   90.00
_cell.angle_beta   90.00
_cell.angle_gamma   90.00
#
_symmetry.space_group_name_H-M   'P 1'
#
loop_
_entity.id
_entity.type
_entity.pdbx_description
1 polymer ?
#
loop_
_entity_poly.entity_id
_entity_poly.type
_entity_poly.pdbx_seq_one_letter_code
_entity_poly.pdbx_strand_id
1 'polypeptide(L)' 'EGEYGICEECGCDINVKRLEARPVTTLCIDCKTLQEKKEKSQGQ' A
#
# COMPACT_ATOMS: atom_id res chain seq x y z
N GLU A 1 -9.77 -2.27 -17.55
CA GLU A 1 -9.66 -3.53 -16.80
C GLU A 1 -9.05 -3.19 -15.46
N GLY A 2 -9.64 -3.64 -14.34
CA GLY A 2 -9.23 -3.19 -13.01
C GLY A 2 -7.95 -3.90 -12.57
N GLU A 3 -6.86 -3.15 -12.43
CA GLU A 3 -5.59 -3.62 -11.88
C GLU A 3 -5.72 -3.87 -10.36
N TYR A 4 -6.53 -4.87 -10.01
CA TYR A 4 -6.75 -5.27 -8.62
C TYR A 4 -5.48 -5.93 -8.10
N GLY A 5 -4.86 -5.27 -7.13
CA GLY A 5 -3.60 -5.72 -6.56
C GLY A 5 -2.36 -5.15 -7.21
N ILE A 6 -2.43 -3.94 -7.79
CA ILE A 6 -1.24 -3.18 -8.19
C ILE A 6 -1.16 -1.89 -7.37
N CYS A 7 0.04 -1.56 -6.91
CA CYS A 7 0.31 -0.36 -6.14
C CYS A 7 0.22 0.89 -7.00
N GLU A 8 -0.64 1.84 -6.64
CA GLU A 8 -0.77 3.11 -7.38
C GLU A 8 0.46 4.03 -7.23
N GLU A 9 1.28 3.84 -6.20
CA GLU A 9 2.47 4.68 -5.96
C GLU A 9 3.71 4.17 -6.69
N CYS A 10 3.95 2.85 -6.71
CA CYS A 10 5.15 2.26 -7.30
C CYS A 10 4.89 1.33 -8.48
N GLY A 11 3.64 0.97 -8.78
CA GLY A 11 3.29 0.06 -9.87
C GLY A 11 3.61 -1.42 -9.60
N CYS A 12 3.97 -1.80 -8.37
CA CYS A 12 4.29 -3.19 -8.02
C CYS A 12 3.06 -3.99 -7.58
N ASP A 13 3.15 -5.32 -7.65
CA ASP A 13 2.10 -6.21 -7.16
C ASP A 13 1.87 -6.10 -5.64
N ILE A 14 0.61 -5.92 -5.25
CA ILE A 14 0.11 -5.94 -3.88
C ILE A 14 -0.16 -7.40 -3.50
N ASN A 15 0.40 -7.82 -2.37
CA ASN A 15 0.20 -9.17 -1.88
C ASN A 15 -1.30 -9.50 -1.67
N VAL A 16 -1.76 -10.63 -2.22
CA VAL A 16 -3.17 -11.06 -2.13
C VAL A 16 -3.68 -11.15 -0.69
N LYS A 17 -2.86 -11.59 0.27
CA LYS A 17 -3.25 -11.65 1.68
C LYS A 17 -3.65 -10.27 2.24
N ARG A 18 -3.04 -9.21 1.70
CA ARG A 18 -3.34 -7.82 2.06
C ARG A 18 -4.66 -7.37 1.44
N LEU A 19 -4.95 -7.79 0.21
CA LEU A 19 -6.22 -7.55 -0.47
C LEU A 19 -7.36 -8.34 0.17
N GLU A 20 -7.13 -9.58 0.62
CA GLU A 20 -8.12 -10.36 1.38
C GLU A 20 -8.45 -9.71 2.73
N ALA A 21 -7.43 -9.21 3.44
CA ALA A 21 -7.63 -8.49 4.69
C ALA A 21 -8.24 -7.09 4.48
N ARG A 22 -7.85 -6.40 3.40
CA ARG A 22 -8.26 -5.03 3.07
C ARG A 22 -8.39 -4.87 1.54
N PRO A 23 -9.56 -5.21 0.95
CA PRO A 23 -9.74 -5.24 -0.50
C PRO A 23 -9.70 -3.86 -1.16
N VAL A 24 -9.74 -2.80 -0.36
CA VAL A 24 -9.66 -1.40 -0.80
C VAL A 24 -8.23 -0.83 -0.74
N THR A 25 -7.22 -1.64 -0.40
CA THR A 25 -5.83 -1.16 -0.37
C THR A 25 -5.31 -0.97 -1.79
N THR A 26 -4.95 0.26 -2.12
CA THR A 26 -4.33 0.59 -3.42
C THR A 26 -2.82 0.79 -3.35
N LEU A 27 -2.26 0.70 -2.13
CA LEU A 27 -0.81 0.79 -1.89
C LEU A 27 -0.24 -0.55 -1.43
N CYS A 28 0.97 -0.86 -1.88
CA CYS A 28 1.74 -2.01 -1.40
C CYS A 28 2.19 -1.81 0.06
N ILE A 29 2.70 -2.88 0.66
CA ILE A 29 3.14 -2.85 2.06
C ILE A 29 4.28 -1.86 2.26
N ASP A 30 5.19 -1.76 1.28
CA ASP A 30 6.39 -0.93 1.37
C ASP A 30 6.04 0.56 1.32
N CYS A 31 5.27 0.98 0.32
CA CYS A 31 4.70 2.33 0.19
C CYS A 31 3.91 2.73 1.44
N LYS A 32 3.05 1.82 1.94
CA LYS A 32 2.29 2.11 3.17
C LYS A 32 3.19 2.23 4.38
N THR A 33 4.19 1.36 4.55
CA THR A 33 5.16 1.44 5.64
C THR A 33 6.01 2.70 5.53
N LEU A 34 6.38 3.13 4.32
CA LEU A 34 7.11 4.37 4.11
C LEU A 34 6.25 5.59 4.47
N GLN A 35 4.97 5.57 4.12
CA GLN A 35 4.01 6.59 4.50
C GLN A 35 3.90 6.68 6.04
N GLU A 36 3.70 5.55 6.72
CA GLU A 36 3.63 5.50 8.20
C GLU A 36 4.95 5.94 8.86
N LYS A 37 6.09 5.58 8.27
CA LYS A 37 7.42 6.04 8.73
C LYS A 37 7.58 7.54 8.56
N LYS A 38 7.14 8.13 7.43
CA LYS A 38 7.15 9.58 7.21
C LYS A 38 6.27 10.29 8.23
N GLU A 39 5.06 9.78 8.49
CA GLU A 39 4.16 10.33 9.51
C GLU A 39 4.74 10.26 10.91
N LYS A 40 5.43 9.16 11.28
CA LYS A 40 6.16 9.08 12.57
C LYS A 40 7.39 9.98 12.67
N SER A 41 8.05 10.28 11.54
CA SER A 41 9.26 11.10 11.51
C SER A 41 8.96 12.60 11.50
N GLN A 42 7.81 12.99 10.95
CA GLN A 42 7.25 14.33 11.05
C GLN A 42 6.40 14.41 12.31
N GLY A 43 7.06 14.40 13.47
CA GLY A 43 6.38 14.49 14.77
C GLY A 43 5.36 15.63 14.84
N GLN A 44 4.16 15.29 15.31
CA GLN A 44 3.37 16.19 16.13
C GLN A 44 3.94 16.20 17.55
#